data_AF-A0A3S8Y2A7-F1
#
_entry.id   AF-A0A3S8Y2A7-F1
#
_cell.length_a   1.000
_cell.length_b   1.000
_cell.length_c   1.000
_cell.angle_alpha   90.00
_cell.angle_beta   90.00
_cell.angle_gamma   90.00
#
_symmetry.space_group_name_H-M   'P 1'
#
loop_
_entity.id
_entity.type
_entity.pdbx_description
1 polymer ?
#
loop_
_entity_poly.entity_id
_entity_poly.type
_entity_poly.pdbx_seq_one_letter_code
_entity_poly.pdbx_strand_id
1 'polypeptide(L)'
;MRVSGKRIALGAAALSSALVIGIAGTASAAVGFHAVSTSGKSEIGGNYEYKYAGQADTDNPRGGGKNLYDGKFTNASATDRVGGDGVESVLALAYDEYKNGVWSHKTNVVAVVNGTRTWTFSKKADVKAYACDRAVNTTRLLNCKAAW
;
A
#
# COMPACT_ATOMS: atom_id res chain seq x y z
N MET A 1 31.67 -18.63 54.28
CA MET A 1 32.34 -17.73 53.33
C MET A 1 32.05 -18.23 51.90
N ARG A 2 31.74 -17.31 50.98
CA ARG A 2 31.62 -17.53 49.53
C ARG A 2 32.94 -18.16 49.00
N VAL A 3 32.98 -18.94 47.92
CA VAL A 3 33.03 -18.42 46.53
C VAL A 3 32.64 -19.50 45.49
N SER A 4 31.71 -19.05 44.64
CA SER A 4 31.30 -19.47 43.29
C SER A 4 32.41 -19.97 42.35
N GLY A 5 32.08 -20.87 41.42
CA GLY A 5 32.98 -21.24 40.32
C GLY A 5 32.36 -22.05 39.18
N LYS A 6 31.52 -21.40 38.37
CA LYS A 6 30.96 -21.84 37.07
C LYS A 6 32.02 -22.43 36.12
N ARG A 7 31.70 -23.53 35.43
CA ARG A 7 32.18 -23.81 34.06
C ARG A 7 31.03 -24.32 33.21
N ILE A 8 30.61 -23.46 32.28
CA ILE A 8 29.62 -23.72 31.23
C ILE A 8 30.40 -24.40 30.10
N ALA A 9 30.04 -25.64 29.76
CA ALA A 9 30.61 -26.34 28.62
C ALA A 9 29.82 -25.96 27.36
N LEU A 10 30.55 -25.45 26.37
CA LEU A 10 30.08 -25.25 25.00
C LEU A 10 29.82 -26.59 24.32
N GLY A 11 28.71 -26.70 23.59
CA GLY A 11 28.35 -27.87 22.79
C GLY A 11 27.71 -27.47 21.46
N ALA A 12 28.57 -27.30 20.46
CA ALA A 12 28.41 -27.42 19.01
C ALA A 12 27.01 -27.30 18.35
N ALA A 13 26.89 -26.24 17.54
CA ALA A 13 26.53 -26.24 16.11
C ALA A 13 25.33 -27.07 15.60
N ALA A 14 24.28 -26.33 15.21
CA ALA A 14 23.58 -26.58 13.96
C ALA A 14 23.25 -25.23 13.32
N LEU A 15 24.15 -24.75 12.45
CA LEU A 15 23.85 -23.65 11.55
C LEU A 15 22.78 -24.15 10.57
N SER A 16 21.51 -23.92 10.91
CA SER A 16 20.43 -24.02 9.93
C SER A 16 20.61 -22.87 8.96
N SER A 17 21.41 -23.12 7.91
CA SER A 17 21.43 -22.30 6.72
C SER A 17 20.05 -22.41 6.08
N ALA A 18 19.11 -21.58 6.55
CA ALA A 18 17.89 -21.30 5.82
C ALA A 18 18.34 -20.66 4.50
N LEU A 19 18.38 -21.48 3.45
CA LEU A 19 18.43 -21.04 2.08
C LEU A 19 17.22 -20.15 1.86
N VAL A 20 17.39 -18.84 2.07
CA VAL A 20 16.46 -17.86 1.53
C VAL A 20 16.68 -17.94 0.03
N ILE A 21 15.87 -18.77 -0.63
CA ILE A 21 15.64 -18.69 -2.05
C ILE A 21 15.07 -17.30 -2.26
N GLY A 22 15.98 -16.34 -2.49
CA GLY A 22 15.65 -15.03 -2.97
C GLY A 22 14.98 -15.25 -4.31
N ILE A 23 13.65 -15.28 -4.30
CA ILE A 23 12.83 -15.24 -5.49
C ILE A 23 13.25 -13.95 -6.16
N ALA A 24 14.08 -14.06 -7.20
CA ALA A 24 14.47 -12.94 -8.04
C ALA A 24 13.16 -12.34 -8.54
N GLY A 25 12.75 -11.23 -7.93
CA GLY A 25 11.47 -10.61 -8.19
C GLY A 25 11.41 -10.30 -9.67
N THR A 26 10.46 -10.91 -10.38
CA THR A 26 10.06 -10.45 -11.71
C THR A 26 9.81 -8.96 -11.58
N ALA A 27 10.62 -8.14 -12.25
CA ALA A 27 10.44 -6.70 -12.25
C ALA A 27 9.06 -6.41 -12.84
N SER A 28 8.06 -6.16 -11.98
CA SER A 28 6.76 -5.68 -12.44
C SER A 28 6.96 -4.30 -13.05
N ALA A 29 6.51 -4.16 -14.29
CA ALA A 29 6.53 -2.90 -14.99
C ALA A 29 5.61 -1.92 -14.25
N ALA A 30 6.11 -0.71 -14.00
CA ALA A 30 5.27 0.36 -13.49
C ALA A 30 4.23 0.73 -14.57
N VAL A 31 2.95 0.70 -14.19
CA VAL A 31 1.84 1.10 -15.06
C VAL A 31 1.47 2.54 -14.76
N GLY A 32 1.42 3.37 -15.79
CA GLY A 32 0.94 4.75 -15.65
C GLY A 32 -0.56 4.76 -15.33
N PHE A 33 -0.97 5.59 -14.38
CA PHE A 33 -2.38 5.84 -14.09
C PHE A 33 -2.70 7.32 -14.23
N HIS A 34 -3.94 7.61 -14.63
CA HIS A 34 -4.49 8.95 -14.75
C HIS A 34 -6.00 8.89 -14.59
N ALA A 35 -6.55 9.88 -13.88
CA ALA A 35 -8.00 10.08 -13.83
C ALA A 35 -8.34 11.54 -13.52
N VAL A 36 -9.53 11.94 -13.95
CA VAL A 36 -10.14 13.23 -13.60
C VAL A 36 -11.43 12.94 -12.84
N SER A 37 -11.69 13.66 -11.75
CA SER A 37 -12.92 13.55 -10.97
C SER A 37 -14.15 13.81 -11.84
N THR A 38 -15.32 13.34 -11.38
CA THR A 38 -16.58 13.46 -12.12
C THR A 38 -16.97 14.92 -12.40
N SER A 39 -16.55 15.86 -11.55
CA SER A 39 -16.78 17.29 -11.76
C SER A 39 -15.82 17.93 -12.77
N GLY A 40 -14.73 17.25 -13.13
CA GLY A 40 -13.68 17.80 -13.98
C GLY A 40 -12.62 18.64 -13.25
N LYS A 41 -12.76 18.85 -11.93
CA LYS A 41 -11.93 19.81 -11.17
C LYS A 41 -10.63 19.23 -10.63
N SER A 42 -10.63 17.94 -10.34
CA SER A 42 -9.49 17.26 -9.72
C SER A 42 -8.89 16.28 -10.71
N GLU A 43 -7.58 16.33 -10.92
CA GLU A 43 -6.84 15.36 -11.70
C GLU A 43 -5.84 14.61 -10.82
N ILE A 44 -5.68 13.32 -11.06
CA ILE A 44 -4.62 12.51 -10.47
C ILE A 44 -3.80 11.86 -11.57
N GLY A 45 -2.54 11.57 -11.27
CA GLY A 45 -1.71 10.77 -12.15
C GLY A 45 -0.50 10.20 -11.44
N GLY A 46 0.27 9.37 -12.15
CA GLY A 46 1.54 8.83 -11.65
C GLY A 46 1.82 7.45 -12.21
N ASN A 47 2.76 6.75 -11.58
CA ASN A 47 3.09 5.36 -11.90
C ASN A 47 2.78 4.45 -10.71
N TYR A 48 2.31 3.25 -11.01
CA TYR A 48 1.90 2.25 -10.05
C TYR A 48 2.56 0.91 -10.35
N GLU A 49 3.28 0.37 -9.37
CA GLU A 49 3.84 -0.98 -9.41
C GLU A 49 3.05 -1.90 -8.48
N TYR A 50 2.74 -3.09 -8.96
CA TYR A 50 2.05 -4.14 -8.20
C TYR A 50 2.73 -5.48 -8.42
N LYS A 51 3.19 -6.11 -7.34
CA LYS A 51 4.04 -7.31 -7.35
C LYS A 51 3.47 -8.33 -6.38
N TYR A 52 3.33 -9.57 -6.86
CA TYR A 52 2.95 -10.69 -5.99
C TYR A 52 4.01 -10.86 -4.88
N ALA A 53 3.55 -10.89 -3.63
CA ALA A 53 4.40 -10.96 -2.44
C ALA A 53 4.18 -12.26 -1.64
N GLY A 54 3.32 -13.16 -2.13
CA GLY A 54 2.97 -14.41 -1.46
C GLY A 54 1.47 -14.53 -1.23
N GLN A 55 1.08 -15.41 -0.31
CA GLN A 55 -0.31 -15.69 0.01
C GLN A 55 -0.55 -15.45 1.51
N ALA A 56 -1.74 -14.95 1.85
CA ALA A 56 -2.17 -14.85 3.24
C ALA A 56 -2.26 -16.24 3.86
N ASP A 57 -1.89 -16.33 5.14
CA ASP A 57 -1.78 -17.56 5.94
C ASP A 57 -2.91 -18.55 5.66
N THR A 58 -2.57 -19.63 4.97
CA THR A 58 -3.51 -20.65 4.51
C THR A 58 -4.20 -21.40 5.63
N ASP A 59 -3.62 -21.39 6.84
CA ASP A 59 -4.14 -22.12 7.99
C ASP A 59 -5.20 -21.31 8.74
N ASN A 60 -5.46 -20.07 8.32
CA ASN A 60 -6.48 -19.21 8.91
C ASN A 60 -7.78 -19.21 8.08
N PRO A 61 -8.90 -19.78 8.59
CA PRO A 61 -10.16 -19.86 7.84
C PRO A 61 -10.82 -18.49 7.57
N ARG A 62 -10.37 -17.40 8.22
CA ARG A 62 -10.89 -16.04 8.01
C ARG A 62 -10.11 -15.23 6.98
N GLY A 63 -9.01 -15.76 6.43
CA GLY A 63 -8.19 -15.00 5.50
C GLY A 63 -7.16 -15.77 4.67
N GLY A 64 -7.09 -17.08 4.84
CA GLY A 64 -6.16 -17.94 4.13
C GLY A 64 -6.54 -18.13 2.68
N GLY A 65 -5.53 -18.13 1.81
CA GLY A 65 -5.73 -18.38 0.38
C GLY A 65 -5.61 -17.16 -0.52
N LYS A 66 -5.84 -15.93 -0.01
CA LYS A 66 -5.82 -14.73 -0.84
C LYS A 66 -4.39 -14.27 -1.13
N ASN A 67 -4.11 -13.92 -2.38
CA ASN A 67 -2.82 -13.39 -2.80
C ASN A 67 -2.52 -12.04 -2.13
N LEU A 68 -1.30 -11.89 -1.64
CA LEU A 68 -0.74 -10.66 -1.11
C LEU A 68 0.10 -10.00 -2.18
N TYR A 69 0.06 -8.68 -2.22
CA TYR A 69 0.87 -7.91 -3.12
C TYR A 69 1.54 -6.75 -2.40
N ASP A 70 2.77 -6.51 -2.81
CA ASP A 70 3.56 -5.34 -2.46
C ASP A 70 3.67 -4.45 -3.69
N GLY A 71 3.96 -3.18 -3.48
CA GLY A 71 4.02 -2.26 -4.60
C GLY A 71 4.45 -0.86 -4.22
N LYS A 72 4.36 0.02 -5.21
CA LYS A 72 4.86 1.39 -5.10
C LYS A 72 4.06 2.32 -5.98
N PHE A 73 3.73 3.49 -5.44
CA PHE A 73 3.30 4.64 -6.19
C PHE A 73 4.49 5.56 -6.39
N THR A 74 4.77 5.95 -7.62
CA THR A 74 5.86 6.87 -7.97
C THR A 74 5.30 8.09 -8.69
N ASN A 75 5.68 9.28 -8.24
CA ASN A 75 5.19 10.56 -8.75
C ASN A 75 3.65 10.60 -8.78
N ALA A 76 3.01 10.02 -7.77
CA ALA A 76 1.56 10.03 -7.66
C ALA A 76 1.12 11.43 -7.24
N SER A 77 0.35 12.09 -8.10
CA SER A 77 -0.07 13.47 -7.94
C SER A 77 -1.59 13.60 -7.80
N ALA A 78 -1.99 14.69 -7.15
CA ALA A 78 -3.34 15.22 -7.15
C ALA A 78 -3.24 16.72 -7.45
N THR A 79 -3.79 17.12 -8.59
CA THR A 79 -3.72 18.49 -9.12
C THR A 79 -5.12 19.07 -9.21
N ASP A 80 -5.30 20.24 -8.62
CA ASP A 80 -6.50 21.06 -8.78
C ASP A 80 -6.41 21.80 -10.13
N ARG A 81 -7.41 21.60 -10.97
CA ARG A 81 -7.51 22.20 -12.31
C ARG A 81 -8.20 23.56 -12.28
N VAL A 82 -8.88 23.91 -11.19
CA VAL A 82 -9.68 25.13 -11.05
C VAL A 82 -9.32 25.83 -9.73
N GLY A 83 -8.15 26.46 -9.71
CA GLY A 83 -7.65 27.13 -8.52
C GLY A 83 -8.59 28.22 -7.99
N GLY A 84 -8.79 28.24 -6.66
CA GLY A 84 -9.51 29.29 -5.95
C GLY A 84 -11.02 29.09 -5.82
N ASP A 85 -11.56 27.93 -6.20
CA ASP A 85 -12.99 27.62 -6.12
C ASP A 85 -13.42 26.97 -4.79
N GLY A 86 -12.48 26.81 -3.85
CA GLY A 86 -12.71 26.18 -2.54
C GLY A 86 -12.72 24.65 -2.56
N VAL A 87 -12.24 24.02 -3.64
CA VAL A 87 -12.07 22.58 -3.77
C VAL A 87 -10.59 22.20 -3.77
N GLU A 88 -10.27 21.08 -3.12
CA GLU A 88 -8.98 20.42 -3.17
C GLU A 88 -9.07 19.15 -4.02
N SER A 89 -8.03 18.90 -4.82
CA SER A 89 -7.84 17.66 -5.55
C SER A 89 -7.25 16.60 -4.63
N VAL A 90 -7.88 15.42 -4.63
CA VAL A 90 -7.52 14.31 -3.77
C VAL A 90 -7.30 13.03 -4.56
N LEU A 91 -6.13 12.43 -4.38
CA LEU A 91 -5.88 11.03 -4.71
C LEU A 91 -6.27 10.18 -3.51
N ALA A 92 -7.36 9.42 -3.66
CA ALA A 92 -7.86 8.49 -2.66
C ALA A 92 -7.64 7.05 -3.10
N LEU A 93 -7.49 6.15 -2.14
CA LEU A 93 -7.30 4.72 -2.38
C LEU A 93 -8.43 3.90 -1.76
N ALA A 94 -8.74 2.78 -2.42
CA ALA A 94 -9.41 1.65 -1.83
C ALA A 94 -8.55 0.40 -2.00
N TYR A 95 -8.47 -0.46 -0.98
CA TYR A 95 -7.70 -1.69 -1.03
C TYR A 95 -8.11 -2.62 0.11
N ASP A 96 -7.82 -3.90 -0.05
CA ASP A 96 -7.83 -4.85 1.03
C ASP A 96 -6.46 -4.90 1.71
N GLU A 97 -6.44 -4.89 3.03
CA GLU A 97 -5.23 -4.96 3.84
C GLU A 97 -5.23 -6.22 4.69
N TYR A 98 -4.14 -6.98 4.61
CA TYR A 98 -3.92 -8.14 5.47
C TYR A 98 -3.04 -7.77 6.65
N LYS A 99 -3.61 -7.80 7.86
CA LYS A 99 -2.90 -7.47 9.10
C LYS A 99 -3.39 -8.35 10.24
N ASN A 100 -2.45 -8.85 11.05
CA ASN A 100 -2.74 -9.69 12.23
C ASN A 100 -3.66 -10.89 11.91
N GLY A 101 -3.45 -11.54 10.76
CA GLY A 101 -4.25 -12.69 10.35
C GLY A 101 -5.62 -12.35 9.74
N VAL A 102 -5.96 -11.07 9.54
CA VAL A 102 -7.30 -10.68 9.11
C VAL A 102 -7.23 -9.74 7.91
N TRP A 103 -8.13 -9.97 6.94
CA TRP A 103 -8.38 -9.04 5.85
C TRP A 103 -9.35 -7.94 6.28
N SER A 104 -9.01 -6.70 5.96
CA SER A 104 -9.87 -5.54 6.17
C SER A 104 -9.97 -4.73 4.89
N HIS A 105 -11.19 -4.50 4.44
CA HIS A 105 -11.45 -3.59 3.33
C HIS A 105 -11.26 -2.14 3.79
N LYS A 106 -10.46 -1.36 3.06
CA LYS A 106 -10.22 0.06 3.28
C LYS A 106 -10.76 0.84 2.10
N THR A 107 -11.53 1.88 2.37
CA THR A 107 -12.06 2.83 1.39
C THR A 107 -11.76 4.25 1.83
N ASN A 108 -11.82 5.20 0.90
CA ASN A 108 -11.63 6.63 1.17
C ASN A 108 -10.30 6.96 1.86
N VAL A 109 -9.25 6.17 1.62
CA VAL A 109 -7.92 6.43 2.20
C VAL A 109 -7.26 7.56 1.43
N VAL A 110 -7.20 8.75 2.01
CA VAL A 110 -6.55 9.92 1.41
C VAL A 110 -5.03 9.70 1.37
N ALA A 111 -4.47 9.67 0.17
CA ALA A 111 -3.04 9.42 -0.03
C ALA A 111 -2.28 10.70 -0.43
N VAL A 112 -2.88 11.55 -1.26
CA VAL A 112 -2.33 12.85 -1.69
C VAL A 112 -3.45 13.89 -1.76
N VAL A 113 -3.14 15.12 -1.37
CA VAL A 113 -4.01 16.30 -1.50
C VAL A 113 -3.17 17.40 -2.13
N ASN A 114 -3.62 17.98 -3.24
CA ASN A 114 -2.99 19.12 -3.92
C ASN A 114 -1.45 19.07 -3.91
N GLY A 115 -0.89 17.99 -4.44
CA GLY A 115 0.54 17.71 -4.31
C GLY A 115 0.99 16.47 -5.04
N THR A 116 2.22 16.06 -4.78
CA THR A 116 2.82 14.85 -5.35
C THR A 116 3.54 14.06 -4.26
N ARG A 117 3.42 12.74 -4.31
CA ARG A 117 4.05 11.85 -3.34
C ARG A 117 4.49 10.54 -4.01
N THR A 118 5.55 9.95 -3.46
CA THR A 118 6.01 8.60 -3.78
C THR A 118 6.00 7.79 -2.50
N TRP A 119 5.44 6.57 -2.52
CA TRP A 119 5.41 5.68 -1.37
C TRP A 119 5.31 4.21 -1.79
N THR A 120 5.74 3.32 -0.91
CA THR A 120 5.56 1.88 -1.04
C THR A 120 4.39 1.40 -0.19
N PHE A 121 3.84 0.25 -0.55
CA PHE A 121 2.89 -0.48 0.28
C PHE A 121 3.22 -1.96 0.28
N SER A 122 2.78 -2.65 1.32
CA SER A 122 2.98 -4.08 1.48
C SER A 122 1.72 -4.79 1.97
N LYS A 123 1.58 -6.07 1.62
CA LYS A 123 0.51 -6.96 2.09
C LYS A 123 -0.89 -6.40 1.82
N LYS A 124 -1.11 -5.93 0.59
CA LYS A 124 -2.40 -5.41 0.13
C LYS A 124 -2.95 -6.25 -1.02
N ALA A 125 -4.26 -6.19 -1.22
CA ALA A 125 -4.96 -6.74 -2.38
C ALA A 125 -5.92 -5.70 -2.98
N ASP A 126 -6.31 -5.88 -4.24
CA ASP A 126 -7.38 -5.11 -4.91
C ASP A 126 -7.22 -3.58 -4.79
N VAL A 127 -5.99 -3.09 -4.94
CA VAL A 127 -5.70 -1.66 -4.83
C VAL A 127 -6.31 -0.91 -6.01
N LYS A 128 -7.09 0.14 -5.70
CA LYS A 128 -7.70 1.07 -6.64
C LYS A 128 -7.38 2.50 -6.25
N ALA A 129 -7.11 3.35 -7.23
CA ALA A 129 -6.98 4.79 -7.02
C ALA A 129 -8.17 5.54 -7.60
N TYR A 130 -8.52 6.66 -6.95
CA TYR A 130 -9.64 7.51 -7.30
C TYR A 130 -9.21 8.97 -7.32
N ALA A 131 -9.63 9.68 -8.36
CA ALA A 131 -9.60 11.14 -8.41
C ALA A 131 -10.89 11.65 -7.74
N CYS A 132 -10.75 12.36 -6.64
CA CYS A 132 -11.88 12.92 -5.89
C CYS A 132 -11.69 14.42 -5.67
N ASP A 133 -12.82 15.10 -5.51
CA ASP A 133 -12.87 16.45 -4.99
C ASP A 133 -13.04 16.41 -3.47
N ARG A 134 -12.54 17.44 -2.78
CA ARG A 134 -12.82 17.66 -1.36
C ARG A 134 -12.99 19.15 -1.11
N ALA A 135 -14.05 19.57 -0.44
CA ALA A 135 -14.14 20.97 -0.03
C ALA A 135 -13.04 21.28 0.99
N VAL A 136 -12.39 22.45 0.86
CA VAL A 136 -11.35 22.89 1.78
C VAL A 136 -11.86 22.80 3.23
N ASN A 137 -11.00 22.36 4.15
CA ASN A 137 -11.31 22.15 5.58
C ASN A 137 -12.37 21.07 5.86
N THR A 138 -12.66 20.18 4.90
CA THR A 138 -13.56 19.03 5.13
C THR A 138 -12.82 17.72 4.92
N THR A 139 -13.43 16.62 5.35
CA THR A 139 -12.89 15.26 5.16
C THR A 139 -13.67 14.45 4.13
N ARG A 140 -14.81 14.96 3.66
CA ARG A 140 -15.72 14.25 2.76
C ARG A 140 -15.20 14.30 1.33
N LEU A 141 -15.01 13.13 0.74
CA LEU A 141 -14.69 12.99 -0.67
C LEU A 141 -15.97 13.07 -1.52
N LEU A 142 -15.87 13.78 -2.63
CA LEU A 142 -16.96 14.07 -3.57
C LEU A 142 -16.49 13.75 -4.99
N ASN A 143 -17.45 13.51 -5.90
CA ASN A 143 -17.20 13.38 -7.34
C ASN A 143 -16.08 12.39 -7.70
N CYS A 144 -15.94 11.31 -6.94
CA CYS A 144 -14.86 10.36 -7.13
C CYS A 144 -14.98 9.58 -8.44
N LYS A 145 -13.88 9.45 -9.17
CA LYS A 145 -13.76 8.60 -10.36
C LYS A 145 -12.57 7.67 -10.23
N ALA A 146 -12.78 6.38 -10.49
CA ALA A 146 -11.73 5.38 -10.49
C ALA A 146 -10.75 5.62 -11.65
N ALA A 147 -9.46 5.40 -11.39
CA ALA A 147 -8.43 5.41 -12.44
C ALA A 147 -8.31 4.06 -13.17
N TRP A 148 -8.80 2.97 -12.55
CA TRP A 148 -8.94 1.64 -13.12
C TRP A 148 -9.99 0.82 -12.36
#